data_AF-A0A814UAB0-F1
#
_entry.id   AF-A0A814UAB0-F1
#
_cell.length_a   1.000
_cell.length_b   1.000
_cell.length_c   1.000
_cell.angle_alpha   90.00
_cell.angle_beta   90.00
_cell.angle_gamma   90.00
#
_symmetry.space_group_name_H-M   'P 1'
#
loop_
_entity.id
_entity.type
_entity.pdbx_description
1 polymer ?
#
loop_
_entity_poly.entity_id
_entity_poly.type
_entity_poly.pdbx_seq_one_letter_code
_entity_poly.pdbx_strand_id
1 'polypeptide(L)'
;MSRGLLNIALDLCYLVYSLLSRKNSDTYQRLINEIVEFAPCWFAASILLDFEKACINTLGYQNRFQDVKFAHNINKIAGLAFIPPCDVLHAYSRLALDLDDDYQDILNYFEDTYIGRLRPNNTRRQPTFSIEFWNMHTRTTQLSTRTNNSVEAWHRRIGYVFQCAHPTLWSFLQKLIHEEHAAHADVVHINSGEAPKHKSKTNERFERRLLNLLLHPHDDILMQLNNIAHKICL
;
A
#
# COMPACT_ATOMS: atom_id res chain seq x y z
N MET A 1 -11.79 -10.84 53.16
CA MET A 1 -10.41 -10.29 53.06
C MET A 1 -9.69 -11.05 51.95
N SER A 2 -10.00 -10.73 50.68
CA SER A 2 -9.13 -9.94 49.81
C SER A 2 -7.70 -10.49 49.73
N ARG A 3 -7.51 -11.53 48.89
CA ARG A 3 -6.20 -11.84 48.32
C ARG A 3 -6.15 -11.14 46.97
N GLY A 4 -5.32 -10.09 46.90
CA GLY A 4 -5.02 -9.39 45.67
C GLY A 4 -4.36 -10.33 44.68
N LEU A 5 -5.11 -10.73 43.66
CA LEU A 5 -4.55 -11.10 42.39
C LEU A 5 -4.44 -9.81 41.59
N LEU A 6 -3.19 -9.37 41.43
CA LEU A 6 -2.79 -8.29 40.54
C LEU A 6 -3.50 -8.48 39.19
N ASN A 7 -4.34 -7.50 38.85
CA ASN A 7 -4.83 -7.21 37.51
C ASN A 7 -3.62 -6.91 36.61
N ILE A 8 -2.96 -7.96 36.14
CA ILE A 8 -2.14 -7.91 34.95
C ILE A 8 -3.06 -8.47 33.86
N ALA A 9 -3.94 -7.61 33.36
CA ALA A 9 -4.51 -7.80 32.04
C ALA A 9 -3.32 -7.73 31.06
N LEU A 10 -2.69 -8.88 30.81
CA LEU A 10 -1.91 -9.06 29.61
C LEU A 10 -2.93 -8.86 28.49
N ASP A 11 -2.85 -7.74 27.78
CA ASP A 11 -3.54 -7.55 26.50
C ASP A 11 -3.13 -8.70 25.58
N LEU A 12 -3.95 -9.76 25.58
CA LEU A 12 -3.74 -10.94 24.78
C LEU A 12 -3.96 -10.54 23.32
N CYS A 13 -2.88 -10.24 22.60
CA CYS A 13 -2.90 -10.15 21.16
C CYS A 13 -3.10 -11.54 20.57
N TYR A 14 -4.31 -11.84 20.09
CA TYR A 14 -4.59 -13.06 19.36
C TYR A 14 -4.08 -12.95 17.94
N LEU A 15 -3.21 -13.88 17.54
CA LEU A 15 -2.73 -13.99 16.16
C LEU A 15 -3.41 -15.19 15.50
N VAL A 16 -4.18 -14.92 14.45
CA VAL A 16 -4.75 -15.96 13.59
C VAL A 16 -3.94 -16.01 12.30
N TYR A 17 -3.34 -17.16 12.00
CA TYR A 17 -2.67 -17.41 10.74
C TYR A 17 -3.50 -18.37 9.89
N SER A 18 -3.80 -17.98 8.65
CA SER A 18 -4.54 -18.81 7.71
C SER A 18 -3.89 -18.78 6.33
N LEU A 19 -3.72 -19.97 5.73
CA LEU A 19 -3.19 -20.12 4.39
C LEU A 19 -4.34 -20.18 3.40
N LEU A 20 -4.55 -19.11 2.63
CA LEU A 20 -5.64 -19.01 1.68
C LEU A 20 -5.27 -19.68 0.35
N SER A 21 -6.17 -20.49 -0.20
CA SER A 21 -5.95 -21.19 -1.47
C SER A 21 -6.03 -20.26 -2.69
N ARG A 22 -6.83 -19.18 -2.59
CA ARG A 22 -7.04 -18.19 -3.65
C ARG A 22 -7.31 -16.80 -3.07
N LYS A 23 -6.93 -15.77 -3.83
CA LYS A 23 -7.21 -14.36 -3.57
C LYS A 23 -8.55 -13.94 -4.20
N ASN A 24 -9.67 -14.37 -3.63
CA ASN A 24 -11.01 -14.07 -4.12
C ASN A 24 -12.03 -13.88 -2.98
N SER A 25 -13.16 -13.23 -3.29
CA SER A 25 -14.14 -12.83 -2.28
C SER A 25 -14.75 -14.00 -1.51
N ASP A 26 -14.97 -15.14 -2.16
CA ASP A 26 -15.49 -16.34 -1.49
C ASP A 26 -14.54 -16.88 -0.43
N THR A 27 -13.23 -16.88 -0.73
CA THR A 27 -12.21 -17.39 0.19
C THR A 27 -12.06 -16.46 1.39
N TYR A 28 -12.11 -15.13 1.17
CA TYR A 28 -12.14 -14.15 2.26
C TYR A 28 -13.41 -14.25 3.10
N GLN A 29 -14.57 -14.49 2.48
CA GLN A 29 -15.83 -14.63 3.22
C GLN A 29 -15.78 -15.81 4.18
N ARG A 30 -15.27 -16.96 3.70
CA ARG A 30 -15.09 -18.14 4.55
C ARG A 30 -14.15 -17.86 5.71
N LEU A 31 -13.00 -17.23 5.46
CA LEU A 31 -12.06 -16.88 6.52
C LEU A 31 -12.72 -16.03 7.61
N ILE A 32 -13.47 -14.99 7.20
CA ILE A 32 -14.14 -14.10 8.16
C ILE A 32 -15.20 -14.85 8.95
N ASN A 33 -16.01 -15.69 8.30
CA ASN A 33 -17.02 -16.50 8.98
C ASN A 33 -16.38 -17.44 10.01
N GLU A 34 -15.30 -18.13 9.65
CA GLU A 34 -14.56 -19.02 10.56
C GLU A 34 -14.00 -18.26 11.77
N ILE A 35 -13.49 -17.03 11.57
CA ILE A 35 -13.01 -16.18 12.67
C ILE A 35 -14.17 -15.78 13.60
N VAL A 36 -15.31 -15.38 13.04
CA VAL A 36 -16.49 -14.97 13.80
C VAL A 36 -17.09 -16.16 14.56
N GLU A 37 -17.12 -17.35 13.96
CA GLU A 37 -17.56 -18.59 14.61
C GLU A 37 -16.61 -19.02 15.72
N PHE A 38 -15.29 -18.91 15.49
CA PHE A 38 -14.28 -19.27 16.48
C PHE A 38 -14.28 -18.32 17.68
N ALA A 39 -14.50 -17.02 17.44
CA ALA A 39 -14.45 -16.00 18.46
C ALA A 39 -15.64 -15.02 18.35
N PRO A 40 -16.87 -15.46 18.70
CA PRO A 40 -18.06 -14.64 18.60
C PRO A 40 -18.06 -13.42 19.54
N CYS A 41 -17.14 -13.39 20.51
CA CYS A 41 -16.94 -12.27 21.42
C CYS A 41 -15.93 -11.22 20.93
N TRP A 42 -15.31 -11.41 19.76
CA TRP A 42 -14.42 -10.42 19.16
C TRP A 42 -15.23 -9.32 18.47
N PHE A 43 -15.64 -8.33 19.25
CA PHE A 43 -16.27 -7.11 18.73
C PHE A 43 -15.18 -6.14 18.23
N ALA A 44 -14.79 -6.28 16.96
CA ALA A 44 -13.81 -5.38 16.36
C ALA A 44 -14.41 -3.97 16.19
N ALA A 45 -13.84 -2.97 16.87
CA ALA A 45 -14.19 -1.57 16.64
C ALA A 45 -13.62 -1.02 15.32
N SER A 46 -12.50 -1.59 14.86
CA SER A 46 -11.84 -1.22 13.60
C SER A 46 -11.18 -2.45 12.98
N ILE A 47 -11.20 -2.55 11.66
CA ILE A 47 -10.56 -3.64 10.91
C ILE A 47 -9.56 -3.01 9.94
N LEU A 48 -8.28 -3.39 10.07
CA LEU A 48 -7.22 -2.98 9.15
C LEU A 48 -6.92 -4.12 8.19
N LEU A 49 -6.90 -3.82 6.89
CA LEU A 49 -6.84 -4.80 5.82
C LEU A 49 -5.91 -4.29 4.73
N ASP A 50 -5.32 -5.21 3.98
CA ASP A 50 -4.70 -4.85 2.71
C ASP A 50 -5.78 -4.29 1.76
N PHE A 51 -5.40 -3.31 0.93
CA PHE A 51 -6.28 -2.71 -0.07
C PHE A 51 -6.49 -3.68 -1.25
N GLU A 52 -7.14 -4.81 -0.98
CA GLU A 52 -7.48 -5.83 -1.96
C GLU A 52 -8.97 -5.80 -2.25
N LYS A 53 -9.32 -5.54 -3.52
CA LYS A 53 -10.70 -5.44 -3.99
C LYS A 53 -11.58 -6.62 -3.56
N ALA A 54 -11.04 -7.83 -3.61
CA ALA A 54 -11.76 -9.04 -3.23
C ALA A 54 -12.15 -9.04 -1.74
N CYS A 55 -11.26 -8.58 -0.86
CA CYS A 55 -11.49 -8.49 0.58
C CYS A 55 -12.45 -7.33 0.93
N ILE A 56 -12.30 -6.17 0.28
CA ILE A 56 -13.19 -5.00 0.44
C ILE A 56 -14.63 -5.37 0.06
N ASN A 57 -14.82 -6.13 -1.03
CA ASN A 57 -16.13 -6.59 -1.47
C ASN A 57 -16.79 -7.51 -0.43
N THR A 58 -16.02 -8.44 0.15
CA THR A 58 -16.50 -9.38 1.16
C THR A 58 -17.07 -8.66 2.39
N LEU A 59 -16.48 -7.53 2.77
CA LEU A 59 -16.95 -6.74 3.92
C LEU A 59 -18.08 -5.76 3.59
N GLY A 60 -18.57 -5.75 2.34
CA GLY A 60 -19.71 -4.93 1.93
C GLY A 60 -19.40 -3.44 1.71
N TYR A 61 -18.13 -3.03 1.77
CA TYR A 61 -17.71 -1.64 1.52
C TYR A 61 -17.71 -1.24 0.03
N GLN A 62 -18.01 -2.19 -0.87
CA GLN A 62 -18.05 -1.98 -2.32
C GLN A 62 -18.87 -0.76 -2.75
N ASN A 63 -20.02 -0.50 -2.10
CA ASN A 63 -20.92 0.58 -2.49
C ASN A 63 -20.33 1.97 -2.18
N ARG A 64 -19.48 2.09 -1.14
CA ARG A 64 -18.82 3.36 -0.81
C ARG A 64 -17.68 3.68 -1.77
N PHE A 65 -16.92 2.68 -2.21
CA PHE A 65 -15.85 2.87 -3.20
C PHE A 65 -16.35 2.98 -4.65
N GLN A 66 -17.62 2.65 -4.92
CA GLN A 66 -18.27 2.96 -6.20
C GLN A 66 -18.63 4.45 -6.33
N ASP A 67 -18.74 5.18 -5.22
CA ASP A 67 -18.87 6.63 -5.26
C ASP A 67 -17.54 7.26 -5.72
N VAL A 68 -17.58 7.82 -6.93
CA VAL A 68 -16.44 8.48 -7.57
C VAL A 68 -15.90 9.63 -6.71
N LYS A 69 -16.77 10.37 -6.01
CA LYS A 69 -16.35 11.48 -5.15
C LYS A 69 -15.60 10.95 -3.94
N PHE A 70 -16.14 9.91 -3.28
CA PHE A 70 -15.49 9.25 -2.15
C PHE A 70 -14.12 8.68 -2.54
N ALA A 71 -14.06 7.88 -3.60
CA ALA A 71 -12.81 7.30 -4.08
C ALA A 71 -11.77 8.38 -4.43
N HIS A 72 -12.19 9.46 -5.10
CA HIS A 72 -11.30 10.56 -5.43
C HIS A 72 -10.75 11.26 -4.18
N ASN A 73 -11.58 11.51 -3.16
CA ASN A 73 -11.13 12.11 -1.91
C ASN A 73 -10.17 11.21 -1.12
N ILE A 74 -10.40 9.89 -1.09
CA ILE A 74 -9.45 8.93 -0.52
C ILE A 74 -8.12 8.96 -1.30
N ASN A 75 -8.17 9.06 -2.63
CA ASN A 75 -6.98 9.18 -3.46
C ASN A 75 -6.21 10.49 -3.21
N LYS A 76 -6.87 11.58 -2.78
CA LYS A 76 -6.16 12.81 -2.34
C LYS A 76 -5.31 12.55 -1.10
N ILE A 77 -5.85 11.79 -0.13
CA ILE A 77 -5.11 11.40 1.09
C ILE A 77 -3.90 10.54 0.71
N ALA A 78 -4.08 9.53 -0.15
CA ALA A 78 -2.97 8.73 -0.67
C ALA A 78 -1.98 9.56 -1.51
N GLY A 79 -2.47 10.62 -2.16
CA GLY A 79 -1.69 11.61 -2.91
C GLY A 79 -0.63 12.32 -2.07
N LEU A 80 -0.81 12.43 -0.75
CA LEU A 80 0.17 13.02 0.15
C LEU A 80 1.54 12.32 0.09
N ALA A 81 1.57 11.03 -0.27
CA ALA A 81 2.82 10.30 -0.47
C ALA A 81 3.68 10.84 -1.62
N PHE A 82 3.08 11.59 -2.54
CA PHE A 82 3.78 12.17 -3.67
C PHE A 82 4.05 13.66 -3.53
N ILE A 83 3.66 14.29 -2.41
CA ILE A 83 4.01 15.68 -2.11
C ILE A 83 5.42 15.75 -1.52
N PRO A 84 6.23 16.78 -1.82
CA PRO A 84 7.54 16.96 -1.18
C PRO A 84 7.42 16.90 0.36
N PRO A 85 8.31 16.19 1.08
CA PRO A 85 8.19 16.01 2.54
C PRO A 85 8.02 17.31 3.34
N CYS A 86 8.65 18.40 2.90
CA CYS A 86 8.53 19.73 3.51
C CYS A 86 7.11 20.31 3.44
N ASP A 87 6.34 19.95 2.42
CA ASP A 87 5.02 20.52 2.14
C ASP A 87 3.88 19.61 2.60
N VAL A 88 4.17 18.35 2.97
CA VAL A 88 3.17 17.35 3.39
C VAL A 88 2.29 17.86 4.53
N LEU A 89 2.87 18.52 5.54
CA LEU A 89 2.11 19.05 6.67
C LEU A 89 1.13 20.15 6.23
N HIS A 90 1.58 21.06 5.35
CA HIS A 90 0.74 22.12 4.80
C HIS A 90 -0.37 21.53 3.93
N ALA A 91 -0.03 20.57 3.08
CA ALA A 91 -0.96 19.85 2.20
C ALA A 91 -2.05 19.14 3.01
N TYR A 92 -1.66 18.42 4.07
CA TYR A 92 -2.59 17.74 4.96
C TYR A 92 -3.53 18.72 5.66
N SER A 93 -3.02 19.81 6.23
CA SER A 93 -3.87 20.81 6.89
C SER A 93 -4.87 21.46 5.94
N ARG A 94 -4.48 21.71 4.69
CA ARG A 94 -5.40 22.21 3.65
C ARG A 94 -6.45 21.17 3.27
N LEU A 95 -6.04 19.92 3.08
CA LEU A 95 -6.92 18.82 2.71
C LEU A 95 -7.94 18.51 3.81
N ALA A 96 -7.53 18.52 5.08
CA ALA A 96 -8.42 18.28 6.22
C ALA A 96 -9.52 19.34 6.36
N LEU A 97 -9.31 20.55 5.82
CA LEU A 97 -10.33 21.61 5.76
C LEU A 97 -11.24 21.50 4.52
N ASP A 98 -10.78 20.83 3.45
CA ASP A 98 -11.52 20.62 2.20
C ASP A 98 -12.48 19.42 2.29
N LEU A 99 -12.19 18.45 3.17
CA LEU A 99 -12.96 17.22 3.32
C LEU A 99 -14.08 17.38 4.35
N ASP A 100 -15.26 16.84 3.99
CA ASP A 100 -16.46 16.82 4.82
C ASP A 100 -16.29 15.93 6.08
N ASP A 101 -17.21 16.04 7.04
CA ASP A 101 -17.16 15.27 8.30
C ASP A 101 -17.17 13.75 8.10
N ASP A 102 -17.65 13.27 6.95
CA ASP A 102 -17.65 11.86 6.57
C ASP A 102 -16.25 11.21 6.50
N TYR A 103 -15.18 12.02 6.41
CA TYR A 103 -13.80 11.55 6.30
C TYR A 103 -13.02 11.64 7.62
N GLN A 104 -13.65 12.15 8.70
CA GLN A 104 -12.95 12.45 9.96
C GLN A 104 -12.29 11.22 10.57
N ASP A 105 -12.92 10.04 10.51
CA ASP A 105 -12.32 8.81 11.04
C ASP A 105 -11.01 8.46 10.33
N ILE A 106 -10.99 8.58 9.01
CA ILE A 106 -9.81 8.29 8.19
C ILE A 106 -8.74 9.36 8.37
N LEU A 107 -9.14 10.62 8.51
CA LEU A 107 -8.22 11.73 8.77
C LEU A 107 -7.58 11.59 10.15
N ASN A 108 -8.36 11.28 11.19
CA ASN A 108 -7.87 11.03 12.54
C ASN A 108 -6.86 9.87 12.56
N TYR A 109 -7.20 8.75 11.90
CA TYR A 109 -6.29 7.62 11.76
C TYR A 109 -4.99 8.01 11.04
N PHE A 110 -5.10 8.71 9.91
CA PHE A 110 -3.94 9.14 9.13
C PHE A 110 -3.08 10.14 9.90
N GLU A 111 -3.70 11.07 10.63
CA GLU A 111 -3.00 12.04 11.46
C GLU A 111 -2.22 11.36 12.57
N ASP A 112 -2.84 10.42 13.30
CA ASP A 112 -2.18 9.71 14.39
C ASP A 112 -1.01 8.84 13.89
N THR A 113 -1.18 8.22 12.72
CA THR A 113 -0.25 7.22 12.20
C THR A 113 0.94 7.85 11.45
N TYR A 114 0.69 8.88 10.64
CA TYR A 114 1.65 9.34 9.62
C TYR A 114 2.05 10.83 9.73
N ILE A 115 1.24 11.68 10.37
CA ILE A 115 1.47 13.14 10.44
C ILE A 115 1.89 13.60 11.84
N GLY A 116 1.23 13.09 12.87
CA GLY A 116 1.35 13.50 14.27
C GLY A 116 0.42 14.66 14.65
N ARG A 117 -0.49 14.42 15.61
CA ARG A 117 -1.44 15.44 16.09
C ARG A 117 -0.74 16.68 16.64
N LEU A 118 -1.32 17.85 16.32
CA LEU A 118 -0.90 19.13 16.88
C LEU A 118 -1.36 19.24 18.34
N ARG A 119 -0.44 19.57 19.24
CA ARG A 119 -0.73 19.83 20.65
C ARG A 119 -0.97 21.33 20.89
N PRO A 120 -1.66 21.70 21.99
CA PRO A 120 -1.93 23.11 22.32
C PRO A 120 -0.69 24.00 22.45
N ASN A 121 0.46 23.40 22.77
CA ASN A 121 1.76 24.10 22.85
C ASN A 121 2.46 24.27 21.49
N ASN A 122 1.72 24.09 20.39
CA ASN A 122 2.21 24.17 19.01
C ASN A 122 3.30 23.14 18.65
N THR A 123 3.44 22.06 19.44
CA THR A 123 4.31 20.92 19.10
C THR A 123 3.48 19.78 18.51
N ARG A 124 4.05 19.01 17.59
CA ARG A 124 3.40 17.80 17.06
C ARG A 124 3.84 16.57 17.85
N ARG A 125 2.90 15.66 18.10
CA ARG A 125 3.22 14.30 18.55
C ARG A 125 4.06 13.63 17.47
N GLN A 126 5.03 12.80 17.85
CA GLN A 126 5.72 11.98 16.86
C GLN A 126 4.74 10.97 16.24
N PRO A 127 4.63 10.89 14.90
CA PRO A 127 3.82 9.88 14.23
C PRO A 127 4.43 8.50 14.43
N THR A 128 3.61 7.45 14.29
CA THR A 128 4.07 6.05 14.31
C THR A 128 5.09 5.79 13.20
N PHE A 129 4.89 6.37 12.02
CA PHE A 129 5.83 6.31 10.90
C PHE A 129 6.17 7.73 10.44
N SER A 130 7.46 8.04 10.34
CA SER A 130 7.91 9.37 9.91
C SER A 130 7.58 9.64 8.44
N ILE A 131 7.43 10.91 8.07
CA ILE A 131 7.11 11.30 6.70
C ILE A 131 8.14 10.76 5.71
N GLU A 132 9.43 10.81 6.06
CA GLU A 132 10.53 10.34 5.21
C GLU A 132 10.44 8.84 4.92
N PHE A 133 9.84 8.06 5.82
CA PHE A 133 9.72 6.62 5.67
C PHE A 133 8.71 6.22 4.60
N TRP A 134 7.52 6.84 4.62
CA TRP A 134 6.41 6.47 3.72
C TRP A 134 6.30 7.34 2.47
N ASN A 135 6.99 8.49 2.42
CA ASN A 135 6.95 9.39 1.27
C ASN A 135 7.62 8.77 0.04
N MET A 136 6.99 8.98 -1.11
CA MET A 136 7.35 8.43 -2.42
C MET A 136 7.78 9.51 -3.42
N HIS A 137 7.80 10.79 -3.05
CA HIS A 137 8.15 11.89 -3.95
C HIS A 137 9.53 11.69 -4.56
N THR A 138 10.58 11.60 -3.72
CA THR A 138 11.97 11.44 -4.17
C THR A 138 12.18 10.15 -4.98
N ARG A 139 11.57 9.04 -4.54
CA ARG A 139 11.66 7.76 -5.29
C ARG A 139 11.03 7.89 -6.69
N THR A 140 9.91 8.59 -6.79
CA THR A 140 9.19 8.76 -8.06
C THR A 140 9.94 9.70 -8.99
N THR A 141 10.46 10.83 -8.49
CA THR A 141 11.21 11.79 -9.29
C THR A 141 12.56 11.24 -9.77
N GLN A 142 13.19 10.35 -9.00
CA GLN A 142 14.40 9.64 -9.38
C GLN A 142 14.16 8.39 -10.24
N LEU A 143 12.91 8.13 -10.66
CA LEU A 143 12.55 6.93 -11.42
C LEU A 143 12.94 5.61 -10.74
N SER A 144 13.02 5.60 -9.41
CA SER A 144 13.29 4.40 -8.62
C SER A 144 12.06 3.49 -8.58
N THR A 145 12.30 2.20 -8.31
CA THR A 145 11.21 1.25 -8.07
C THR A 145 10.38 1.68 -6.85
N ARG A 146 9.08 1.89 -7.09
CA ARG A 146 8.12 2.31 -6.05
C ARG A 146 7.62 1.15 -5.19
N THR A 147 7.53 -0.04 -5.79
CA THR A 147 6.94 -1.23 -5.18
C THR A 147 7.84 -2.44 -5.40
N ASN A 148 7.56 -3.51 -4.66
CA ASN A 148 8.25 -4.79 -4.80
C ASN A 148 7.80 -5.59 -6.05
N ASN A 149 7.13 -4.96 -7.01
CA ASN A 149 6.56 -5.62 -8.19
C ASN A 149 7.62 -6.36 -9.01
N SER A 150 8.85 -5.85 -9.07
CA SER A 150 9.96 -6.51 -9.74
C SER A 150 10.31 -7.83 -9.07
N VAL A 151 10.37 -7.86 -7.74
CA VAL A 151 10.62 -9.07 -6.95
C VAL A 151 9.44 -10.03 -7.04
N GLU A 152 8.21 -9.55 -6.98
CA GLU A 152 7.01 -10.40 -7.16
C GLU A 152 6.95 -11.00 -8.58
N ALA A 153 7.28 -10.21 -9.60
CA ALA A 153 7.37 -10.69 -10.98
C ALA A 153 8.49 -11.73 -11.12
N TRP A 154 9.65 -11.48 -10.52
CA TRP A 154 10.75 -12.43 -10.49
C TRP A 154 10.37 -13.71 -9.74
N HIS A 155 9.73 -13.62 -8.57
CA HIS A 155 9.26 -14.77 -7.80
C HIS A 155 8.23 -15.60 -8.59
N ARG A 156 7.30 -14.95 -9.31
CA ARG A 156 6.37 -15.65 -10.22
C ARG A 156 7.09 -16.35 -11.37
N ARG A 157 8.08 -15.69 -11.98
CA ARG A 157 8.91 -16.28 -13.03
C ARG A 157 9.67 -17.50 -12.50
N ILE A 158 10.28 -17.39 -11.33
CA ILE A 158 10.95 -18.48 -10.62
C ILE A 158 9.98 -19.65 -10.40
N GLY A 159 8.77 -19.40 -9.89
CA GLY A 159 7.74 -20.44 -9.75
C GLY A 159 7.40 -21.14 -11.07
N TYR A 160 7.29 -20.38 -12.17
CA TYR A 160 7.05 -20.91 -13.51
C TYR A 160 8.23 -21.72 -14.06
N VAL A 161 9.47 -21.35 -13.73
CA VAL A 161 10.68 -22.06 -14.17
C VAL A 161 10.82 -23.38 -13.42
N PHE A 162 10.60 -23.36 -12.11
CA PHE A 162 10.72 -24.55 -11.27
C PHE A 162 9.59 -25.55 -11.52
N GLN A 163 8.34 -25.10 -11.72
CA GLN A 163 7.14 -25.93 -11.92
C GLN A 163 6.91 -27.00 -10.83
N CYS A 164 7.63 -26.93 -9.73
CA CYS A 164 7.52 -27.85 -8.60
C CYS A 164 7.92 -27.12 -7.30
N ALA A 165 7.36 -27.57 -6.17
CA ALA A 165 7.66 -27.00 -4.86
C ALA A 165 9.03 -27.46 -4.32
N HIS A 166 9.47 -28.67 -4.68
CA HIS A 166 10.67 -29.30 -4.13
C HIS A 166 11.54 -29.92 -5.25
N PRO A 167 12.30 -29.11 -6.00
CA PRO A 167 13.25 -29.62 -6.99
C PRO A 167 14.43 -30.34 -6.30
N THR A 168 15.03 -31.32 -6.98
CA THR A 168 16.31 -31.88 -6.55
C THR A 168 17.40 -30.81 -6.61
N LEU A 169 18.45 -30.91 -5.80
CA LEU A 169 19.56 -29.95 -5.80
C LEU A 169 20.13 -29.72 -7.20
N TRP A 170 20.30 -30.78 -7.98
CA TRP A 170 20.82 -30.69 -9.35
C TRP A 170 19.86 -29.92 -10.28
N SER A 171 18.57 -30.29 -10.29
CA SER A 171 17.55 -29.58 -11.08
C SER A 171 17.43 -28.12 -10.65
N PHE A 172 17.55 -27.87 -9.34
CA PHE A 172 17.53 -26.54 -8.77
C PHE A 172 18.66 -25.67 -9.33
N LEU A 173 19.90 -26.15 -9.23
CA LEU A 173 21.08 -25.44 -9.73
C LEU A 173 21.04 -25.22 -11.24
N GLN A 174 20.64 -26.23 -12.02
CA GLN A 174 20.55 -26.12 -13.48
C GLN A 174 19.56 -25.03 -13.92
N LYS A 175 18.38 -24.99 -13.28
CA LYS A 175 17.37 -23.97 -13.55
C LYS A 175 17.81 -22.58 -13.13
N LEU A 176 18.50 -22.43 -12.00
CA LEU A 176 19.07 -21.15 -11.59
C LEU A 176 20.12 -20.63 -12.59
N ILE A 177 21.02 -21.49 -13.04
CA ILE A 177 22.05 -21.12 -14.03
C ILE A 177 21.37 -20.66 -15.33
N HIS A 178 20.35 -21.38 -15.79
CA HIS A 178 19.61 -21.00 -16.99
C HIS A 178 18.92 -19.63 -16.85
N GLU A 179 18.30 -19.36 -15.71
CA GLU A 179 17.67 -18.07 -15.43
C GLU A 179 18.68 -16.92 -15.36
N GLU A 180 19.85 -17.16 -14.76
CA GLU A 180 20.94 -16.19 -14.71
C GLU A 180 21.47 -15.90 -16.13
N HIS A 181 21.67 -16.91 -16.96
CA HIS A 181 22.09 -16.72 -18.35
C HIS A 181 21.07 -15.89 -19.14
N ALA A 182 19.76 -16.14 -18.95
CA ALA A 182 18.70 -15.37 -19.59
C ALA A 182 18.67 -13.92 -19.11
N ALA A 183 18.86 -13.67 -17.81
CA ALA A 183 18.94 -12.32 -17.25
C ALA A 183 20.19 -11.58 -17.75
N HIS A 184 21.34 -12.25 -17.78
CA HIS A 184 22.59 -11.70 -18.29
C HIS A 184 22.49 -11.35 -19.78
N ALA A 185 21.85 -12.20 -20.59
CA ALA A 185 21.58 -11.89 -21.99
C ALA A 185 20.75 -10.59 -22.13
N ASP A 186 19.69 -10.45 -21.33
CA ASP A 186 18.87 -9.22 -21.32
C ASP A 186 19.68 -7.97 -20.95
N VAL A 187 20.60 -8.08 -19.98
CA VAL A 187 21.52 -7.00 -19.61
C VAL A 187 22.47 -6.64 -20.76
N VAL A 188 23.03 -7.64 -21.45
CA VAL A 188 23.92 -7.42 -22.61
C VAL A 188 23.17 -6.72 -23.75
N HIS A 189 21.93 -7.12 -24.04
CA HIS A 189 21.09 -6.45 -25.03
C HIS A 189 20.88 -4.97 -24.67
N ILE A 190 20.50 -4.68 -23.42
CA ILE A 190 20.34 -3.30 -22.93
C ILE A 190 21.64 -2.51 -23.04
N ASN A 191 22.77 -3.09 -22.62
CA ASN A 191 24.08 -2.44 -22.69
C ASN A 191 24.56 -2.21 -24.14
N SER A 192 24.06 -3.01 -25.09
CA SER A 192 24.31 -2.84 -26.53
C SER A 192 23.41 -1.78 -27.17
N GLY A 193 22.57 -1.10 -26.38
CA GLY A 193 21.66 -0.05 -26.83
C GLY A 193 20.30 -0.55 -27.32
N GLU A 194 19.99 -1.84 -27.16
CA GLU A 194 18.66 -2.36 -27.47
C GLU A 194 17.65 -1.94 -26.39
N ALA A 195 16.39 -1.74 -26.80
CA ALA A 195 15.34 -1.36 -25.87
C ALA A 195 15.03 -2.51 -24.89
N PRO A 196 14.76 -2.22 -23.60
CA PRO A 196 14.33 -3.26 -22.65
C PRO A 196 13.03 -3.93 -23.09
N LYS A 197 12.83 -5.20 -22.68
CA LYS A 197 11.57 -5.92 -22.87
C LYS A 197 10.40 -5.07 -22.33
N HIS A 198 9.37 -4.87 -23.16
CA HIS A 198 8.34 -3.86 -22.97
C HIS A 198 7.64 -3.90 -21.59
N LYS A 199 7.63 -2.76 -20.90
CA LYS A 199 6.61 -2.47 -19.89
C LYS A 199 5.25 -2.27 -20.58
N SER A 200 4.15 -2.51 -19.86
CA SER A 200 2.81 -2.16 -20.35
C SER A 200 2.75 -0.67 -20.70
N LYS A 201 2.36 -0.34 -21.94
CA LYS A 201 2.21 1.04 -22.44
C LYS A 201 1.31 1.89 -21.53
N THR A 202 0.35 1.27 -20.85
CA THR A 202 -0.55 1.92 -19.90
C THR A 202 0.19 2.38 -18.64
N ASN A 203 1.02 1.51 -18.06
CA ASN A 203 1.79 1.82 -16.84
C ASN A 203 2.86 2.86 -17.12
N GLU A 204 3.54 2.76 -18.25
CA GLU A 204 4.54 3.75 -18.67
C GLU A 204 3.91 5.13 -18.86
N ARG A 205 2.74 5.20 -19.51
CA ARG A 205 2.00 6.46 -19.68
C ARG A 205 1.57 7.05 -18.32
N PHE A 206 1.16 6.21 -17.38
CA PHE A 206 0.81 6.62 -16.02
C PHE A 206 2.03 7.17 -15.27
N GLU A 207 3.13 6.40 -15.22
CA GLU A 207 4.40 6.79 -14.57
C GLU A 207 4.89 8.14 -15.10
N ARG A 208 4.91 8.30 -16.43
CA ARG A 208 5.33 9.55 -17.08
C ARG A 208 4.44 10.74 -16.70
N ARG A 209 3.12 10.56 -16.66
CA ARG A 209 2.18 11.63 -16.29
C ARG A 209 2.34 12.04 -14.83
N LEU A 210 2.50 11.07 -13.94
CA LEU A 210 2.75 11.34 -12.53
C LEU A 210 4.08 12.09 -12.37
N LEU A 211 5.15 11.61 -13.02
CA LEU A 211 6.46 12.27 -12.98
C LEU A 211 6.37 13.73 -13.44
N ASN A 212 5.67 14.00 -14.55
CA ASN A 212 5.51 15.37 -15.04
C ASN A 212 4.80 16.28 -14.02
N LEU A 213 3.80 15.78 -13.30
CA LEU A 213 3.12 16.54 -12.24
C LEU A 213 4.05 16.84 -11.06
N LEU A 214 4.99 15.94 -10.75
CA LEU A 214 5.94 16.14 -9.64
C LEU A 214 7.09 17.07 -10.02
N LEU A 215 7.56 17.01 -11.28
CA LEU A 215 8.62 17.89 -11.78
C LEU A 215 8.12 19.32 -12.06
N HIS A 216 6.83 19.49 -12.32
CA HIS A 216 6.18 20.77 -12.57
C HIS A 216 4.96 20.94 -11.66
N PRO A 217 5.18 21.15 -10.35
CA PRO A 217 4.09 21.29 -9.40
C PRO A 217 3.29 22.57 -9.66
N HIS A 218 2.00 22.51 -9.37
CA HIS A 218 1.13 23.68 -9.36
C HIS A 218 1.39 24.57 -8.15
N ASP A 219 1.14 25.88 -8.30
CA ASP A 219 1.28 26.86 -7.23
C ASP A 219 0.33 26.58 -6.04
N ASP A 220 -0.88 26.11 -6.35
CA ASP A 220 -1.85 25.67 -5.33
C ASP A 220 -1.69 24.18 -5.02
N ILE A 221 -1.43 23.89 -3.74
CA ILE A 221 -1.21 22.54 -3.23
C ILE A 221 -2.46 21.67 -3.30
N LEU A 222 -3.66 22.25 -3.19
CA LEU A 222 -4.91 21.50 -3.34
C LEU A 222 -5.14 21.11 -4.79
N MET A 223 -4.89 22.04 -5.73
CA MET A 223 -4.91 21.73 -7.16
C MET A 223 -3.89 20.63 -7.52
N GLN A 224 -2.69 20.69 -6.94
CA GLN A 224 -1.68 19.64 -7.09
C GLN A 224 -2.19 18.29 -6.61
N LEU A 225 -2.76 18.23 -5.39
CA LEU A 225 -3.32 16.99 -4.83
C LEU A 225 -4.48 16.45 -5.65
N ASN A 226 -5.39 17.31 -6.14
CA ASN A 226 -6.51 16.90 -7.00
C ASN A 226 -6.00 16.23 -8.28
N ASN A 227 -4.99 16.82 -8.92
CA ASN A 227 -4.41 16.27 -10.16
C ASN A 227 -3.66 14.95 -9.91
N ILE A 228 -2.97 14.81 -8.78
CA ILE A 228 -2.34 13.55 -8.37
C ILE A 228 -3.42 12.49 -8.09
N ALA A 229 -4.47 12.84 -7.35
CA ALA A 229 -5.56 11.94 -6.97
C ALA A 229 -6.31 11.36 -8.19
N HIS A 230 -6.44 12.12 -9.27
CA HIS A 230 -6.99 11.63 -10.53
C HIS A 230 -6.16 10.53 -11.22
N LYS A 231 -4.89 10.38 -10.83
CA LYS A 231 -3.98 9.39 -11.41
C LYS A 231 -3.81 8.18 -10.49
N ILE A 232 -3.92 8.37 -9.19
CA ILE A 232 -3.95 7.27 -8.24
C ILE A 232 -5.27 6.49 -8.46
N CYS A 233 -5.15 5.22 -8.81
CA CYS A 233 -6.25 4.26 -8.66
C CYS A 233 -5.88 3.37 -7.49
N LEU A 234 -6.51 3.61 -6.35
CA LEU A 234 -6.64 2.62 -5.29
C LEU A 234 -7.74 1.63 -5.71
#